data_AF-A0A7C7YAZ8-F1
#
_entry.id   AF-A0A7C7YAZ8-F1
#
_cell.length_a   1.000
_cell.length_b   1.000
_cell.length_c   1.000
_cell.angle_alpha   90.00
_cell.angle_beta   90.00
_cell.angle_gamma   90.00
#
_symmetry.space_group_name_H-M   'P 1'
#
loop_
_entity.id
_entity.type
_entity.pdbx_description
1 polymer ?
#
loop_
_entity_poly.entity_id
_entity_poly.type
_entity_poly.pdbx_seq_one_letter_code
_entity_poly.pdbx_strand_id
1 'polypeptide(L)' 'MSDFSSIADLLPHEGEMVLLSEVLEHDGDTTVCRAVICADGIFANADGSTGAWLGLELMAQCVATHSGLIGQRDG' A
#
# COMPACT_ATOMS: atom_id res chain seq x y z
N MET A 1 -12.40 2.78 11.56
CA MET A 1 -11.01 3.26 11.74
C MET A 1 -10.18 2.02 11.96
N SER A 2 -9.08 1.88 11.21
CA SER A 2 -8.21 0.70 11.31
C SER A 2 -7.44 0.73 12.63
N ASP A 3 -7.25 -0.44 13.26
CA ASP A 3 -6.45 -0.59 14.48
C ASP A 3 -4.94 -0.67 14.19
N PHE A 4 -4.56 -0.63 12.91
CA PHE A 4 -3.17 -0.67 12.45
C PHE A 4 -2.56 0.73 12.32
N SER A 5 -1.23 0.79 12.40
CA SER A 5 -0.44 1.99 12.04
C SER A 5 -0.81 2.49 10.64
N SER A 6 -0.64 3.78 10.39
CA SER A 6 -0.90 4.33 9.07
C SER A 6 0.06 3.73 8.03
N ILE A 7 -0.36 3.62 6.77
CA ILE A 7 0.50 3.09 5.70
C ILE A 7 1.81 3.91 5.59
N ALA A 8 1.73 5.23 5.78
CA ALA A 8 2.90 6.10 5.71
C ALA A 8 3.95 5.78 6.79
N ASP A 9 3.52 5.31 7.97
CA ASP A 9 4.44 4.90 9.04
C ASP A 9 5.05 3.50 8.80
N LEU A 10 4.46 2.72 7.89
CA LEU A 10 4.84 1.34 7.58
C LEU A 10 5.71 1.21 6.33
N LEU A 11 5.81 2.26 5.53
CA LEU A 11 6.53 2.28 4.26
C LEU A 11 7.64 3.32 4.24
N PRO A 12 8.71 3.08 3.47
CA PRO A 12 9.70 4.13 3.17
C PRO A 12 9.23 5.10 2.06
N HIS A 13 8.08 4.82 1.43
CA HIS A 13 7.50 5.67 0.39
C HIS A 13 6.85 6.91 1.02
N GLU A 14 6.82 8.01 0.27
CA GLU A 14 6.37 9.30 0.78
C GLU A 14 5.46 10.01 -0.24
N GLY A 15 4.56 10.85 0.27
CA GLY A 15 3.67 11.68 -0.55
C GLY A 15 2.81 10.85 -1.51
N GLU A 16 2.72 11.30 -2.77
CA GLU A 16 1.89 10.63 -3.80
C GLU A 16 2.39 9.23 -4.19
N MET A 17 3.59 8.83 -3.75
CA MET A 17 4.12 7.47 -3.94
C MET A 17 3.63 6.46 -2.90
N VAL A 18 2.87 6.90 -1.90
CA VAL A 18 2.13 6.01 -0.99
C VAL A 18 0.83 5.62 -1.66
N LEU A 19 0.79 4.42 -2.25
CA LEU A 19 -0.32 4.00 -3.13
C LEU A 19 -1.37 3.15 -2.41
N LEU A 20 -1.06 2.70 -1.19
CA LEU A 20 -2.00 2.02 -0.32
C LEU A 20 -2.66 3.02 0.63
N SER A 21 -3.95 2.85 0.87
CA SER A 21 -4.73 3.77 1.72
C SER A 21 -4.83 3.30 3.16
N GLU A 22 -5.00 1.99 3.39
CA GLU A 22 -5.15 1.42 4.74
C GLU A 22 -4.85 -0.08 4.76
N VAL A 23 -4.44 -0.58 5.92
CA VAL A 23 -4.41 -2.01 6.24
C VAL A 23 -5.81 -2.43 6.69
N LEU A 24 -6.34 -3.47 6.07
CA LEU A 24 -7.66 -4.04 6.37
C LEU A 24 -7.54 -5.24 7.32
N GLU A 25 -6.57 -6.11 7.05
CA GLU A 25 -6.32 -7.34 7.81
C GLU A 25 -4.82 -7.63 7.85
N HIS A 26 -4.35 -8.17 8.97
CA HIS A 26 -2.97 -8.60 9.13
C HIS A 26 -2.90 -9.76 10.13
N ASP A 27 -2.16 -10.79 9.77
CA ASP A 27 -1.69 -11.83 10.67
C ASP A 27 -0.22 -12.18 10.39
N GLY A 28 0.30 -13.24 11.01
CA GLY A 28 1.70 -13.63 10.88
C GLY A 28 2.15 -14.01 9.46
N ASP A 29 1.21 -14.39 8.60
CA ASP A 29 1.52 -14.92 7.26
C ASP A 29 0.95 -14.03 6.13
N THR A 30 -0.09 -13.25 6.43
CA THR A 30 -0.87 -12.52 5.42
C THR A 30 -1.15 -11.08 5.80
N THR A 31 -1.32 -10.23 4.79
CA THR A 31 -1.72 -8.84 4.96
C THR A 31 -2.58 -8.42 3.78
N VAL A 32 -3.70 -7.76 4.09
CA VAL A 32 -4.64 -7.22 3.11
C VAL A 32 -4.64 -5.71 3.24
N CYS A 33 -4.27 -5.03 2.16
CA CYS A 33 -4.30 -3.58 2.08
C CYS A 33 -5.35 -3.12 1.07
N ARG A 34 -5.93 -1.96 1.30
CA ARG A 34 -6.74 -1.24 0.31
C ARG A 34 -5.84 -0.34 -0.53
N ALA A 35 -6.08 -0.32 -1.83
CA ALA A 35 -5.56 0.69 -2.74
C ALA A 35 -6.74 1.46 -3.37
N VAL A 36 -6.55 2.75 -3.62
CA VAL A 36 -7.52 3.57 -4.35
C VAL A 36 -6.82 4.08 -5.61
N ILE A 37 -7.25 3.58 -6.76
CA ILE A 37 -6.69 3.99 -8.06
C ILE A 37 -7.60 5.07 -8.64
N CYS A 38 -7.06 6.27 -8.79
CA CYS A 38 -7.75 7.42 -9.38
C CYS A 38 -7.45 7.51 -10.89
N ALA A 39 -8.48 7.77 -11.70
CA ALA A 39 -8.35 7.92 -13.15
C ALA A 39 -7.57 9.19 -13.57
N ASP A 40 -7.33 10.10 -12.63
CA ASP A 40 -6.51 11.31 -12.76
C ASP A 40 -5.26 11.28 -11.86
N GLY A 41 -4.90 10.11 -11.32
CA GLY A 41 -3.71 9.93 -10.48
C GLY A 41 -2.40 10.01 -11.25
N ILE A 42 -1.27 10.08 -10.52
CA ILE A 42 0.09 10.27 -11.08
C ILE A 42 0.54 9.20 -12.08
N PHE A 43 -0.15 8.05 -12.13
CA PHE A 43 0.14 6.93 -13.03
C PHE A 43 -0.97 6.65 -14.05
N ALA A 44 -1.98 7.50 -14.12
CA ALA A 44 -3.02 7.40 -15.12
C ALA A 44 -2.49 7.84 -16.49
N ASN A 45 -2.82 7.06 -17.52
CA ASN A 45 -2.67 7.46 -18.90
C ASN A 45 -3.72 8.53 -19.25
N ALA A 46 -3.58 9.18 -20.41
CA ALA A 46 -4.52 10.21 -20.86
C ALA A 46 -5.98 9.72 -21.01
N ASP A 47 -6.19 8.41 -21.15
CA ASP A 47 -7.51 7.77 -21.21
C ASP A 47 -8.03 7.28 -19.84
N GLY A 48 -7.29 7.57 -18.76
CA GLY A 48 -7.61 7.16 -17.39
C GLY A 48 -7.22 5.72 -17.05
N SER A 49 -6.64 4.96 -17.99
CA SER A 49 -6.13 3.62 -17.73
C SER A 49 -4.80 3.65 -16.97
N THR A 50 -4.46 2.57 -16.29
CA THR A 50 -3.15 2.40 -15.65
C THR A 50 -2.41 1.19 -16.22
N GLY A 51 -1.09 1.26 -16.28
CA GLY A 51 -0.27 0.13 -16.72
C GLY A 51 -0.34 -1.05 -15.74
N ALA A 52 -0.22 -2.29 -16.24
CA ALA A 52 -0.21 -3.49 -15.40
C ALA A 52 0.90 -3.50 -14.33
N TRP A 53 2.01 -2.79 -14.60
CA TRP A 53 3.10 -2.60 -13.66
C TRP A 53 2.65 -1.92 -12.36
N LEU A 54 1.59 -1.09 -12.37
CA LEU A 54 1.04 -0.48 -11.16
C LEU A 54 0.52 -1.55 -10.19
N GLY A 55 -0.07 -2.64 -10.71
CA GLY A 55 -0.47 -3.77 -9.88
C GLY A 55 0.71 -4.45 -9.19
N LEU A 56 1.87 -4.52 -9.84
CA LEU A 56 3.10 -5.06 -9.25
C LEU A 56 3.60 -4.15 -8.11
N GLU A 57 3.57 -2.84 -8.32
CA GLU A 57 3.96 -1.87 -7.29
C GLU A 57 3.01 -1.92 -6.07
N LEU A 58 1.71 -2.03 -6.30
CA LEU A 58 0.73 -2.20 -5.21
C LEU A 58 0.99 -3.47 -4.39
N MET A 59 1.31 -4.59 -5.06
CA MET A 59 1.68 -5.83 -4.36
C MET A 59 3.01 -5.67 -3.60
N ALA A 60 4.00 -4.99 -4.18
CA ALA A 60 5.28 -4.74 -3.54
C ALA A 60 5.13 -3.87 -2.28
N GLN A 61 4.35 -2.79 -2.35
CA GLN A 61 4.03 -1.97 -1.17
C GLN A 61 3.24 -2.75 -0.12
N CYS A 62 2.36 -3.67 -0.52
CA CYS A 62 1.63 -4.50 0.44
C CYS A 62 2.58 -5.45 1.20
N VAL A 63 3.55 -6.05 0.50
CA VAL A 63 4.61 -6.88 1.11
C VAL A 63 5.51 -6.05 2.04
N ALA A 64 5.87 -4.83 1.64
CA ALA A 64 6.64 -3.93 2.49
C ALA A 64 5.86 -3.55 3.76
N THR A 65 4.56 -3.28 3.63
CA THR A 65 3.64 -3.01 4.75
C THR A 65 3.58 -4.19 5.72
N HIS A 66 3.48 -5.42 5.21
CA HIS A 66 3.53 -6.64 6.03
C HIS A 66 4.83 -6.72 6.85
N SER A 67 5.97 -6.46 6.22
CA SER A 67 7.27 -6.46 6.90
C SER A 67 7.37 -5.36 7.96
N GLY A 68 6.83 -4.18 7.68
CA GLY A 68 6.73 -3.08 8.65
C GLY A 68 5.91 -3.46 9.89
N LEU A 69 4.75 -4.11 9.69
CA LEU A 69 3.90 -4.59 10.79
C LEU A 69 4.57 -5.68 11.62
N ILE A 70 5.29 -6.63 11.00
CA ILE A 70 6.09 -7.62 11.73
C ILE A 70 7.16 -6.92 12.58
N GLY A 71 7.91 -5.97 12.00
CA GLY A 71 8.96 -5.24 12.72
C GLY A 71 8.44 -4.45 13.92
N GLN A 72 7.22 -3.89 13.84
CA GLN A 72 6.58 -3.21 14.96
C GLN A 72 6.14 -4.16 16.09
N ARG A 73 5.86 -5.44 15.79
CA ARG A 73 5.51 -6.44 16.81
C ARG A 73 6.72 -6.96 17.58
N ASP A 74 7.88 -6.99 16.93
CA ASP A 74 9.13 -7.53 17.49
C ASP A 74 9.96 -6.49 18.28
N GLY A 75 9.57 -5.21 18.23
CA GLY A 75 10.17 -4.09 18.97
C GLY A 75 9.43 -3.75 20.26
#